data_AF-A0A9W8QJ50-F1
#
_entry.id   AF-A0A9W8QJ50-F1
#
_cell.length_a   1.000
_cell.length_b   1.000
_cell.length_c   1.000
_cell.angle_alpha   90.00
_cell.angle_beta   90.00
_cell.angle_gamma   90.00
#
_symmetry.space_group_name_H-M   'P 1'
#
loop_
_entity.id
_entity.type
_entity.pdbx_description
1 polymer ?
#
loop_
_entity_poly.entity_id
_entity_poly.type
_entity_poly.pdbx_seq_one_letter_code
_entity_poly.pdbx_strand_id
1 'polypeptide(L)'
;MTGQKFPSPLAGVSRDTPLPTAKAADGKSLVNPPAGTPSESYQQFIKAYDTEKRGAFDVHVYYDQTSQDQTQYATELYERIRREFSELRIYKLWDRPIGPHPTAMFETKT
;
A
#
# COMPACT_ATOMS: atom_id res chain seq x y z
N MET A 1 -19.67 -20.89 -9.20
CA MET A 1 -18.85 -20.89 -7.97
C MET A 1 -19.19 -19.61 -7.24
N THR A 2 -19.79 -19.66 -6.05
CA THR A 2 -20.01 -18.46 -5.24
C THR A 2 -18.65 -18.03 -4.69
N GLY A 3 -18.07 -16.97 -5.27
CA GLY A 3 -16.79 -16.42 -4.81
C GLY A 3 -16.88 -16.02 -3.35
N GLN A 4 -15.87 -16.40 -2.56
CA GLN A 4 -15.77 -15.99 -1.17
C GLN A 4 -15.63 -14.46 -1.10
N LYS A 5 -16.59 -13.78 -0.47
CA LYS A 5 -16.53 -12.33 -0.27
C LYS A 5 -15.81 -12.04 1.03
N PHE A 6 -14.67 -11.36 0.94
CA PHE A 6 -13.92 -10.91 2.10
C PHE A 6 -14.50 -9.61 2.66
N PRO A 7 -14.42 -9.37 3.98
CA PRO A 7 -14.80 -8.09 4.55
C PRO A 7 -13.89 -6.97 4.03
N SER A 8 -14.40 -5.74 4.00
CA SER A 8 -13.62 -4.57 3.60
C SER A 8 -12.31 -4.47 4.42
N PRO A 9 -11.15 -4.24 3.78
CA PRO A 9 -9.91 -3.90 4.49
C PRO A 9 -10.04 -2.67 5.39
N LEU A 10 -11.02 -1.80 5.14
CA LEU A 10 -11.30 -0.60 5.94
C LEU A 10 -12.29 -0.86 7.09
N ALA A 11 -12.72 -2.11 7.32
CA ALA A 11 -13.54 -2.44 8.48
C ALA A 11 -12.84 -1.98 9.78
N GLY A 12 -13.52 -1.13 10.54
CA GLY A 12 -13.03 -0.56 11.80
C GLY A 12 -12.02 0.59 11.67
N VAL A 13 -11.77 1.13 10.47
CA VAL A 13 -10.82 2.23 10.25
C VAL A 13 -11.53 3.57 10.12
N SER A 14 -11.13 4.55 10.93
CA SER A 14 -11.59 5.93 10.73
C SER A 14 -11.02 6.52 9.44
N ARG A 15 -11.91 7.17 8.68
CA ARG A 15 -11.60 7.87 7.43
C ARG A 15 -11.81 9.38 7.53
N ASP A 16 -12.01 9.89 8.75
CA ASP A 16 -12.37 11.30 9.02
C ASP A 16 -11.29 12.27 8.55
N THR A 17 -10.03 11.83 8.60
CA THR A 17 -8.91 12.57 8.02
C THR A 17 -8.66 12.09 6.58
N PRO A 18 -8.71 12.99 5.58
CA PRO A 18 -8.42 12.65 4.19
C PRO A 18 -6.95 12.28 4.02
N LEU A 19 -6.67 11.31 3.14
CA LEU A 19 -5.29 10.96 2.84
C LEU A 19 -4.61 12.06 2.01
N PRO A 20 -3.35 12.43 2.32
CA PRO A 20 -2.60 13.37 1.50
C PRO A 20 -2.42 12.86 0.06
N THR A 21 -2.30 13.78 -0.89
CA THR A 21 -2.01 13.46 -2.30
C THR A 21 -0.63 13.94 -2.76
N ALA A 22 0.09 14.66 -1.88
CA ALA A 22 1.43 15.14 -2.16
C ALA A 22 2.43 13.99 -2.29
N LYS A 23 3.41 14.18 -3.16
CA LYS A 23 4.55 13.28 -3.32
C LYS A 23 5.54 13.48 -2.17
N ALA A 24 6.16 12.39 -1.73
CA ALA A 24 7.26 12.42 -0.77
C ALA A 24 8.55 12.99 -1.41
N ALA A 25 9.60 13.12 -0.60
CA ALA A 25 10.89 13.69 -1.02
C ALA A 25 11.60 12.89 -2.14
N ASP A 26 11.19 11.65 -2.39
CA ASP A 26 11.69 10.85 -3.52
C ASP A 26 11.04 11.21 -4.87
N GLY A 27 10.03 12.08 -4.87
CA GLY A 27 9.30 12.53 -6.07
C GLY A 27 8.38 11.49 -6.71
N LYS A 28 8.21 10.32 -6.07
CA LYS A 28 7.48 9.17 -6.61
C LYS A 28 6.43 8.62 -5.66
N SER A 29 6.78 8.34 -4.41
CA SER A 29 5.84 7.82 -3.40
C SER A 29 4.93 8.93 -2.87
N LEU A 30 3.81 8.55 -2.26
CA LEU A 30 2.89 9.48 -1.61
C LEU A 30 3.25 9.65 -0.14
N VAL A 31 3.02 10.86 0.39
CA VAL A 31 3.10 11.10 1.83
C VAL A 31 1.97 10.36 2.54
N ASN A 32 2.32 9.51 3.51
CA ASN A 32 1.36 8.87 4.40
C ASN A 32 1.13 9.74 5.66
N PRO A 33 -0.08 9.74 6.23
CA PRO A 33 -0.30 10.32 7.55
C PRO A 33 0.63 9.67 8.58
N PRO A 34 1.09 10.40 9.61
CA PRO A 34 1.92 9.83 10.66
C PRO A 34 1.12 8.75 11.42
N ALA A 35 1.73 7.59 11.65
CA ALA A 35 1.17 6.57 12.53
C ALA A 35 1.35 7.00 14.00
N GLY A 36 0.43 6.56 14.86
CA GLY A 36 0.57 6.78 16.31
C GLY A 36 1.77 6.06 16.90
N THR A 37 1.96 4.78 16.54
CA THR A 37 3.10 3.96 16.95
C THR A 37 3.56 3.12 15.75
N PRO A 38 4.81 3.27 15.27
CA PRO A 38 5.35 2.43 14.20
C PRO A 38 5.35 0.94 14.59
N SER A 39 5.31 0.05 13.61
CA SER A 39 5.43 -1.39 13.88
C SER A 39 6.80 -1.72 14.51
N GLU A 40 6.82 -2.56 15.56
CA GLU A 40 8.08 -3.08 16.13
C GLU A 40 8.94 -3.81 15.09
N SER A 41 8.30 -4.41 14.09
CA SER A 41 8.98 -5.09 12.98
C SER A 41 9.92 -4.15 12.23
N TYR A 42 9.60 -2.86 12.11
CA TYR A 42 10.47 -1.90 11.44
C TYR A 42 11.80 -1.70 12.18
N GLN A 43 11.83 -1.87 13.51
CA GLN A 43 13.06 -1.79 14.30
C GLN A 43 13.82 -3.11 14.34
N GLN A 44 13.12 -4.25 14.32
CA GLN A 44 13.72 -5.56 14.55
C GLN A 44 14.17 -6.25 13.24
N PHE A 45 13.52 -5.97 12.11
CA PHE A 45 13.62 -6.83 10.93
C PHE A 45 14.90 -6.66 10.09
N ILE A 46 15.80 -5.73 10.40
CA ILE A 46 16.90 -5.42 9.48
C ILE A 46 18.25 -5.29 10.19
N LYS A 47 18.85 -6.43 10.55
CA LYS A 47 20.32 -6.53 10.68
C LYS A 47 20.99 -7.22 9.48
N ALA A 48 20.22 -7.93 8.65
CA ALA A 48 20.75 -8.76 7.55
C ALA A 48 20.44 -8.22 6.14
N TYR A 49 19.57 -7.22 6.02
CA TYR A 49 19.19 -6.63 4.73
C TYR A 49 19.52 -5.14 4.68
N ASP A 50 19.45 -4.55 3.49
CA ASP A 50 19.73 -3.13 3.28
C ASP A 50 18.72 -2.25 4.03
N THR A 51 19.20 -1.47 5.00
CA THR A 51 18.41 -0.44 5.73
C THR A 51 18.45 0.92 5.05
N GLU A 52 19.18 1.06 3.94
CA GLU A 52 19.34 2.33 3.26
C GLU A 52 18.09 2.68 2.44
N LYS A 53 18.13 3.86 1.80
CA LYS A 53 17.01 4.51 1.10
C LYS A 53 16.32 3.63 0.05
N ARG A 54 16.94 2.55 -0.42
CA ARG A 54 16.32 1.63 -1.38
C ARG A 54 15.21 0.79 -0.76
N GLY A 55 15.27 0.49 0.54
CA GLY A 55 14.41 -0.49 1.18
C GLY A 55 14.86 -1.92 0.86
N ALA A 56 14.46 -2.85 1.73
CA ALA A 56 14.83 -4.26 1.59
C ALA A 56 13.90 -5.02 0.63
N PHE A 57 12.62 -4.65 0.57
CA PHE A 57 11.60 -5.36 -0.19
C PHE A 57 10.69 -4.42 -0.96
N ASP A 58 10.34 -4.87 -2.17
CA ASP A 58 9.30 -4.29 -3.01
C ASP A 58 8.12 -5.27 -3.03
N VAL A 59 6.95 -4.84 -2.54
CA VAL A 59 5.72 -5.65 -2.55
C VAL A 59 4.77 -5.10 -3.59
N HIS A 60 4.44 -5.92 -4.59
CA HIS A 60 3.56 -5.56 -5.70
C HIS A 60 2.22 -6.28 -5.50
N VAL A 61 1.18 -5.51 -5.20
CA VAL A 61 -0.17 -6.05 -5.01
C VAL A 61 -0.91 -5.92 -6.32
N TYR A 62 -1.22 -7.06 -6.94
CA TYR A 62 -1.95 -7.14 -8.20
C TYR A 62 -3.44 -7.40 -7.97
N TYR A 63 -4.27 -6.84 -8.85
CA TYR A 63 -5.70 -7.12 -8.88
C TYR A 63 -6.21 -7.11 -10.33
N ASP A 64 -7.32 -7.81 -10.56
CA ASP A 64 -8.04 -7.78 -11.83
C ASP A 64 -8.86 -6.49 -11.94
N GLN A 65 -8.41 -5.58 -12.81
CA GLN A 65 -9.08 -4.30 -13.05
C GLN A 65 -10.47 -4.42 -13.68
N THR A 66 -10.83 -5.59 -14.23
CA THR A 66 -12.16 -5.83 -14.79
C THR A 66 -13.16 -6.31 -13.73
N SER A 67 -12.66 -6.73 -12.57
CA SER A 67 -13.47 -7.14 -11.42
C SER A 67 -13.73 -5.95 -10.50
N GLN A 68 -15.00 -5.55 -10.36
CA GLN A 68 -15.39 -4.48 -9.45
C GLN A 68 -15.05 -4.81 -7.99
N ASP A 69 -15.27 -6.07 -7.57
CA ASP A 69 -14.97 -6.52 -6.21
C ASP A 69 -13.47 -6.44 -5.91
N GLN A 70 -12.60 -6.90 -6.82
CA GLN A 70 -11.15 -6.81 -6.61
C GLN A 70 -10.65 -5.36 -6.67
N THR A 71 -11.20 -4.54 -7.57
CA THR A 71 -10.85 -3.12 -7.67
C THR A 71 -11.20 -2.38 -6.39
N GLN A 72 -12.39 -2.62 -5.84
CA GLN A 72 -12.80 -2.06 -4.55
C GLN A 72 -11.87 -2.54 -3.43
N TYR A 73 -11.66 -3.85 -3.32
CA TYR A 73 -10.83 -4.43 -2.27
C TYR A 73 -9.38 -3.92 -2.31
N ALA A 74 -8.77 -3.83 -3.50
CA ALA A 74 -7.43 -3.31 -3.68
C ALA A 74 -7.33 -1.82 -3.31
N THR A 75 -8.33 -1.02 -3.67
CA THR A 75 -8.40 0.40 -3.30
C THR A 75 -8.53 0.58 -1.79
N GLU A 76 -9.35 -0.24 -1.15
CA GLU A 76 -9.54 -0.21 0.31
C GLU A 76 -8.29 -0.70 1.06
N LEU A 77 -7.62 -1.75 0.56
CA LEU A 77 -6.35 -2.23 1.10
C LEU A 77 -5.25 -1.18 0.95
N TYR A 78 -5.17 -0.54 -0.22
CA TYR A 78 -4.27 0.58 -0.47
C TYR A 78 -4.46 1.67 0.57
N GLU A 79 -5.71 2.11 0.81
CA GLU A 79 -6.01 3.11 1.83
C GLU A 79 -5.65 2.62 3.24
N ARG A 80 -5.97 1.37 3.60
CA ARG A 80 -5.62 0.78 4.91
C ARG A 80 -4.12 0.87 5.17
N ILE A 81 -3.31 0.43 4.21
CA ILE A 81 -1.85 0.45 4.33
C ILE A 81 -1.34 1.87 4.58
N ARG A 82 -1.86 2.86 3.87
CA ARG A 82 -1.46 4.27 4.04
C ARG A 82 -1.75 4.81 5.43
N ARG A 83 -2.82 4.33 6.08
CA ARG A 83 -3.24 4.79 7.41
C ARG A 83 -2.47 4.10 8.54
N GLU A 84 -2.10 2.83 8.35
CA GLU A 84 -1.48 2.03 9.41
C GLU A 84 0.03 2.01 9.37
N PHE A 85 0.62 2.01 8.17
CA PHE A 85 2.06 1.82 8.00
C PHE A 85 2.67 3.07 7.39
N SER A 86 2.75 4.13 8.20
CA SER A 86 3.33 5.41 7.79
C SER A 86 4.79 5.32 7.36
N GLU A 87 5.50 4.32 7.88
CA GLU A 87 6.88 3.99 7.57
C GLU A 87 7.07 3.40 6.17
N LEU A 88 6.05 2.76 5.60
CA LEU A 88 6.13 2.19 4.27
C LEU A 88 5.98 3.28 3.22
N ARG A 89 6.86 3.26 2.23
CA ARG A 89 6.67 4.06 1.02
C ARG A 89 5.62 3.40 0.17
N ILE A 90 4.61 4.16 -0.24
CA ILE A 90 3.56 3.68 -1.12
C ILE A 90 3.55 4.49 -2.41
N TYR A 91 3.38 3.81 -3.53
CA TYR A 91 3.35 4.45 -4.84
C TYR A 91 1.92 4.63 -5.34
N LYS A 92 1.77 5.24 -6.51
CA LYS A 92 0.46 5.42 -7.14
C LYS A 92 -0.24 4.07 -7.32
N LEU A 93 -1.54 4.02 -7.02
CA LEU A 93 -2.41 2.93 -7.43
C LEU A 93 -2.65 3.02 -8.93
N TRP A 94 -2.26 1.98 -9.67
CA TRP A 94 -2.47 1.86 -11.10
C TRP A 94 -3.70 1.01 -11.36
N ASP A 95 -4.56 1.50 -12.23
CA ASP A 95 -5.82 0.90 -12.70
C ASP A 95 -5.66 0.10 -14.00
N ARG A 96 -4.41 -0.06 -14.45
CA ARG A 96 -4.04 -0.72 -15.70
C ARG A 96 -2.63 -1.30 -15.62
N PRO A 97 -2.26 -2.22 -16.54
CA PRO A 97 -0.88 -2.67 -16.69
C PRO A 97 0.08 -1.52 -16.93
N ILE A 98 1.25 -1.57 -16.30
CA ILE A 98 2.32 -0.57 -16.44
C ILE A 98 3.69 -1.25 -16.43
N GLY A 99 4.55 -0.94 -17.41
CA GLY A 99 5.89 -1.54 -17.49
C GLY A 99 5.82 -3.08 -17.49
N PRO A 100 6.57 -3.78 -16.61
CA PRO A 100 6.57 -5.25 -16.53
C PRO A 100 5.37 -5.82 -15.74
N HIS A 101 4.44 -4.98 -15.27
CA HIS A 101 3.30 -5.40 -14.45
C HIS A 101 2.09 -5.74 -15.33
N PRO A 102 1.67 -7.02 -15.38
CA PRO A 102 0.72 -7.50 -16.40
C PRO A 102 -0.74 -7.15 -16.11
N THR A 103 -1.08 -6.75 -14.88
CA THR A 103 -2.43 -6.30 -14.47
C THR A 103 -2.34 -4.99 -13.69
N ALA A 104 -3.49 -4.44 -13.31
CA ALA A 104 -3.52 -3.32 -12.37
C ALA A 104 -2.87 -3.70 -11.03
N MET A 105 -2.19 -2.73 -10.41
CA MET A 105 -1.39 -2.96 -9.22
C MET A 105 -1.06 -1.68 -8.45
N PHE A 106 -0.55 -1.85 -7.24
CA PHE A 106 0.22 -0.83 -6.55
C PHE A 106 1.46 -1.45 -5.89
N GLU A 107 2.40 -0.60 -5.51
CA GLU A 107 3.65 -1.01 -4.89
C GLU A 107 3.79 -0.37 -3.51
N THR A 108 4.27 -1.15 -2.55
CA THR A 108 4.79 -0.67 -1.28
C THR A 108 6.24 -1.12 -1.11
N LYS A 109 7.05 -0.28 -0.47
CA LYS A 109 8.44 -0.59 -0.14
C LYS A 109 8.72 -0.35 1.33
N THR A 110 9.58 -1.18 1.89
CA THR A 110 10.17 -0.95 3.22
C THR A 110 11.24 0.14 3.21
#